data_AF-A0A2N6BKL5-F1
#
_entry.id   AF-A0A2N6BKL5-F1
#
_cell.length_a   1.000
_cell.length_b   1.000
_cell.length_c   1.000
_cell.angle_alpha   90.00
_cell.angle_beta   90.00
_cell.angle_gamma   90.00
#
_symmetry.space_group_name_H-M   'P 1'
#
loop_
_entity.id
_entity.type
_entity.pdbx_description
1 polymer ?
#
loop_
_entity_poly.entity_id
_entity_poly.type
_entity_poly.pdbx_seq_one_letter_code
_entity_poly.pdbx_strand_id
1 'polypeptide(L)'
;AYTVFLGEADLSSEEILWKELLVFFMNTSSSSGYLDFLRSIEPLEFDPELTGDYLECFHSDAAKTYVMDELDHLYIDREDVKERLETMNLIGSPGVYFDSLKDEDEV
;
A
#
# COMPACT_ATOMS: atom_id res chain seq x y z
N ALA A 1 -0.90 -23.97 -5.80
CA ALA A 1 -1.85 -23.04 -5.17
C ALA A 1 -2.51 -23.76 -4.01
N TYR A 2 -2.50 -23.17 -2.81
CA TYR A 2 -3.24 -23.70 -1.66
C TYR A 2 -4.52 -22.87 -1.52
N THR A 3 -5.67 -23.53 -1.40
CA THR A 3 -6.96 -22.90 -1.10
C THR A 3 -7.25 -23.07 0.39
N VAL A 4 -7.33 -21.98 1.14
CA VAL A 4 -7.75 -22.01 2.54
C VAL A 4 -9.28 -22.00 2.55
N PHE A 5 -9.90 -23.15 2.84
CA PHE A 5 -11.36 -23.26 2.95
C PHE A 5 -11.83 -22.68 4.29
N LEU A 6 -12.24 -21.41 4.28
CA LEU A 6 -12.96 -20.77 5.37
C LEU A 6 -14.46 -20.74 5.03
N GLY A 7 -15.13 -21.86 5.31
CA GLY A 7 -16.55 -21.90 5.66
C GLY A 7 -17.58 -21.68 4.54
N GLU A 8 -17.50 -20.62 3.73
CA GLU A 8 -18.59 -20.25 2.82
C GLU A 8 -18.22 -19.25 1.70
N ALA A 9 -16.94 -18.88 1.54
CA ALA A 9 -16.47 -18.02 0.45
C ALA A 9 -15.25 -18.63 -0.26
N ASP A 10 -15.31 -18.77 -1.58
CA ASP A 10 -14.19 -19.23 -2.42
C ASP A 10 -13.23 -18.06 -2.70
N LEU A 11 -12.50 -17.62 -1.68
CA LEU A 11 -11.48 -16.59 -1.81
C LEU A 11 -10.12 -17.25 -2.05
N SER A 12 -9.36 -16.73 -3.00
CA SER A 12 -7.98 -17.19 -3.19
C SER A 12 -7.11 -16.82 -1.97
N SER A 13 -6.09 -17.63 -1.68
CA SER A 13 -5.16 -17.28 -0.58
C SER A 13 -4.43 -15.95 -0.81
N GLU A 14 -4.26 -15.55 -2.07
CA GLU A 14 -3.70 -14.25 -2.45
C GLU A 14 -4.66 -13.10 -2.11
N GLU A 15 -5.95 -13.30 -2.37
CA GLU A 15 -7.01 -12.37 -1.99
C GLU A 15 -7.09 -12.14 -0.48
N ILE A 16 -7.03 -13.23 0.28
CA ILE A 16 -7.03 -13.15 1.75
C ILE A 16 -5.76 -12.42 2.22
N LEU A 17 -4.59 -12.75 1.65
CA LEU A 17 -3.32 -12.18 2.06
C LEU A 17 -3.27 -10.66 1.91
N TRP A 18 -3.63 -10.10 0.75
CA TRP A 18 -3.54 -8.65 0.56
C TRP A 18 -4.54 -7.90 1.45
N LYS A 19 -5.75 -8.45 1.66
CA LYS A 19 -6.78 -7.87 2.55
C LYS A 19 -6.29 -7.81 3.99
N GLU A 20 -5.68 -8.89 4.49
CA GLU A 20 -5.09 -8.94 5.83
C GLU A 20 -3.91 -7.96 5.96
N LEU A 21 -3.05 -7.86 4.94
CA LEU A 21 -1.95 -6.90 4.94
C LEU A 21 -2.45 -5.45 4.95
N LEU A 22 -3.50 -5.13 4.18
CA LEU A 22 -4.11 -3.81 4.19
C LEU A 22 -4.64 -3.46 5.59
N VAL A 23 -5.39 -4.37 6.21
CA VAL A 23 -5.90 -4.18 7.58
C VAL A 23 -4.74 -4.03 8.57
N PHE A 24 -3.70 -4.84 8.46
CA PHE A 24 -2.50 -4.76 9.30
C PHE A 24 -1.82 -3.39 9.17
N PHE A 25 -1.51 -2.93 7.96
CA PHE A 25 -0.81 -1.66 7.75
C PHE A 25 -1.66 -0.45 8.21
N MET A 26 -2.98 -0.51 8.04
CA MET A 26 -3.88 0.58 8.43
C MET A 26 -4.13 0.66 9.94
N ASN A 27 -4.12 -0.47 10.65
CA ASN A 27 -4.56 -0.54 12.05
C ASN A 27 -3.45 -0.88 13.06
N THR A 28 -2.27 -1.29 12.59
CA THR A 28 -1.16 -1.62 13.49
C THR A 28 -0.67 -0.36 14.21
N SER A 29 -0.59 -0.43 15.54
CA SER A 29 0.04 0.60 16.37
C SER A 29 1.54 0.35 16.58
N SER A 30 2.03 -0.83 16.19
CA SER A 30 3.46 -1.14 16.23
C SER A 30 4.22 -0.25 15.26
N SER A 31 5.43 0.14 15.63
CA SER A 31 6.33 0.93 14.80
C SER A 31 7.61 0.16 14.51
N SER A 32 8.12 0.30 13.29
CA SER A 32 9.45 -0.13 12.86
C SER A 32 9.95 0.93 11.89
N GLY A 33 11.26 1.03 11.65
CA GLY A 33 11.78 2.03 10.69
C GLY A 33 11.08 1.95 9.34
N TYR A 34 10.71 0.73 8.90
CA TYR A 34 9.97 0.52 7.66
C TYR A 34 8.51 1.00 7.76
N LEU A 35 7.79 0.67 8.84
CA LEU A 35 6.41 1.14 9.03
C LEU A 35 6.34 2.66 9.21
N ASP A 36 7.35 3.25 9.86
CA ASP A 36 7.45 4.69 10.05
C ASP A 36 7.77 5.40 8.74
N PHE A 37 8.64 4.81 7.91
CA PHE A 37 8.85 5.24 6.52
C PHE A 37 7.55 5.21 5.71
N LEU A 38 6.80 4.09 5.73
CA LEU A 38 5.52 4.00 5.02
C LEU A 38 4.52 5.07 5.47
N ARG A 39 4.42 5.31 6.78
CA ARG A 39 3.52 6.33 7.36
C ARG A 39 3.96 7.76 7.07
N SER A 40 5.25 7.99 6.77
CA SER A 40 5.77 9.31 6.43
C SER A 40 5.40 9.76 5.02
N ILE A 41 5.02 8.82 4.15
CA ILE A 41 4.60 9.10 2.78
C ILE A 41 3.18 9.67 2.79
N GLU A 42 3.01 10.88 2.28
CA GLU A 42 1.69 11.46 2.08
C GLU A 42 0.90 10.66 1.02
N PRO A 43 -0.37 10.29 1.28
CA PRO A 43 -1.19 9.60 0.29
C PRO A 43 -1.49 10.50 -0.93
N LEU A 44 -1.89 9.86 -2.03
CA LEU A 44 -2.50 10.58 -3.15
C LEU A 44 -3.95 10.93 -2.78
N GLU A 45 -4.49 12.00 -3.37
CA GLU A 45 -5.84 12.49 -3.13
C GLU A 45 -6.91 11.67 -3.88
N PHE A 46 -6.90 10.35 -3.71
CA PHE A 46 -7.94 9.47 -4.21
C PHE A 46 -9.30 9.77 -3.56
N ASP A 47 -10.39 9.69 -4.32
CA ASP A 47 -11.74 9.94 -3.82
C ASP A 47 -12.21 8.84 -2.84
N PRO A 48 -12.44 9.14 -1.55
CA PRO A 48 -12.91 8.16 -0.57
C PRO A 48 -14.27 7.52 -0.93
N GLU A 49 -15.12 8.20 -1.71
CA GLU A 49 -16.42 7.65 -2.14
C GLU A 49 -16.26 6.46 -3.10
N LEU A 50 -15.12 6.37 -3.80
CA LEU A 50 -14.79 5.30 -4.75
C LEU A 50 -13.91 4.20 -4.14
N THR A 51 -13.77 4.16 -2.81
CA THR A 51 -12.96 3.14 -2.11
C THR A 51 -13.30 1.71 -2.54
N GLY A 52 -14.58 1.42 -2.80
CA GLY A 52 -15.02 0.11 -3.30
C GLY A 52 -14.36 -0.24 -4.65
N ASP A 53 -14.40 0.69 -5.60
CA ASP A 53 -13.84 0.52 -6.94
C ASP A 53 -12.31 0.39 -6.90
N TYR A 54 -11.65 1.12 -5.99
CA TYR A 54 -10.20 0.97 -5.77
C TYR A 54 -9.84 -0.42 -5.25
N LEU A 55 -10.65 -0.99 -4.36
CA LEU A 55 -10.39 -2.34 -3.84
C LEU A 55 -10.61 -3.42 -4.90
N GLU A 56 -11.49 -3.19 -5.88
CA GLU A 56 -11.68 -4.12 -7.01
C GLU A 56 -10.44 -4.21 -7.92
N CYS A 57 -9.58 -3.19 -7.92
CA CYS A 57 -8.37 -3.17 -8.76
C CYS A 57 -7.37 -4.30 -8.44
N PHE A 58 -7.41 -4.81 -7.20
CA PHE A 58 -6.58 -5.94 -6.77
C PHE A 58 -7.02 -7.29 -7.37
N HIS A 59 -8.25 -7.36 -7.91
CA HIS A 59 -8.84 -8.59 -8.44
C HIS A 59 -9.11 -8.57 -9.94
N SER A 60 -9.34 -7.39 -10.50
CA SER A 60 -9.77 -7.22 -11.88
C SER A 60 -8.82 -6.31 -12.65
N ASP A 61 -8.21 -6.83 -13.71
CA ASP A 61 -7.36 -6.02 -14.61
C ASP A 61 -8.15 -4.89 -15.30
N ALA A 62 -9.46 -5.09 -15.51
CA ALA A 62 -10.34 -4.05 -16.03
C ALA A 62 -10.52 -2.91 -15.02
N ALA A 63 -10.78 -3.23 -13.74
CA ALA A 63 -10.87 -2.23 -12.67
C ALA A 63 -9.52 -1.53 -12.46
N LYS A 64 -8.41 -2.27 -12.56
CA LYS A 64 -7.05 -1.73 -12.48
C LYS A 64 -6.79 -0.66 -13.54
N THR A 65 -7.27 -0.84 -14.76
CA THR A 65 -7.11 0.16 -15.83
C THR A 65 -7.80 1.47 -15.45
N TYR A 66 -9.01 1.42 -14.89
CA TYR A 66 -9.73 2.61 -14.44
C TYR A 66 -8.98 3.35 -13.32
N VAL A 67 -8.48 2.62 -12.32
CA VAL A 67 -7.72 3.20 -11.20
C VAL A 67 -6.36 3.74 -11.67
N MET A 68 -5.75 3.14 -12.69
CA MET A 68 -4.53 3.65 -13.31
C MET A 68 -4.74 5.00 -14.02
N ASP A 69 -5.86 5.18 -14.71
CA ASP A 69 -6.18 6.47 -15.35
C ASP A 69 -6.31 7.59 -14.30
N GLU A 70 -6.92 7.30 -13.14
CA GLU A 70 -6.98 8.24 -12.02
C GLU A 70 -5.60 8.47 -11.39
N LEU A 71 -4.82 7.42 -11.19
CA LEU A 71 -3.44 7.52 -10.70
C LEU A 71 -2.63 8.49 -11.58
N ASP A 72 -2.69 8.33 -12.90
CA ASP A 72 -2.01 9.19 -13.86
C ASP A 72 -2.51 10.64 -13.74
N HIS A 73 -3.82 10.85 -13.62
CA HIS A 73 -4.38 12.18 -13.37
C HIS A 73 -3.84 12.83 -12.09
N LEU A 74 -3.77 12.08 -10.98
CA LEU A 74 -3.26 12.59 -9.71
C LEU A 74 -1.76 12.92 -9.75
N TYR A 75 -1.02 12.37 -10.72
CA TYR A 75 0.37 12.73 -10.97
C TYR A 75 0.55 13.93 -11.91
N ILE A 76 -0.39 14.22 -12.82
CA ILE A 76 -0.23 15.29 -13.83
C ILE A 76 0.00 16.66 -13.20
N ASP A 77 -0.74 16.99 -12.15
CA ASP A 77 -0.72 18.32 -11.51
C ASP A 77 0.27 18.43 -10.34
N ARG A 78 1.06 17.37 -10.07
CA ARG A 78 2.05 17.35 -9.00
C ARG A 78 3.40 17.90 -9.46
N GLU A 79 4.05 18.69 -8.62
CA GLU A 79 5.40 19.21 -8.89
C GLU A 79 6.50 18.21 -8.47
N ASP A 80 6.23 17.34 -7.49
CA ASP A 80 7.15 16.41 -6.84
C ASP A 80 7.13 14.98 -7.40
N VAL A 81 6.51 14.77 -8.58
CA VAL A 81 6.28 13.44 -9.18
C VAL A 81 7.53 12.58 -9.19
N LYS A 82 8.66 13.15 -9.59
CA LYS A 82 9.93 12.41 -9.70
C LYS A 82 10.40 11.87 -8.34
N GLU A 83 10.44 12.73 -7.32
CA GLU A 83 10.89 12.37 -5.97
C GLU A 83 9.93 11.36 -5.32
N ARG A 84 8.64 11.53 -5.56
CA ARG A 84 7.62 10.58 -5.14
C ARG A 84 7.83 9.21 -5.78
N LEU A 85 8.06 9.13 -7.10
CA LEU A 85 8.30 7.85 -7.78
C LEU A 85 9.60 7.17 -7.31
N GLU A 86 10.65 7.94 -7.04
CA GLU A 86 11.87 7.43 -6.41
C GLU A 86 11.58 6.83 -5.04
N THR A 87 10.73 7.48 -4.24
CA THR A 87 10.28 7.00 -2.93
C THR A 87 9.44 5.72 -3.06
N MET A 88 8.51 5.65 -4.02
CA MET A 88 7.70 4.45 -4.27
C MET A 88 8.58 3.25 -4.66
N ASN A 89 9.65 3.48 -5.44
CA ASN A 89 10.59 2.43 -5.85
C ASN A 89 11.40 1.84 -4.67
N LEU A 90 11.48 2.51 -3.53
CA LEU A 90 12.12 1.97 -2.32
C LEU A 90 11.27 0.89 -1.64
N ILE A 91 9.95 0.93 -1.84
CA ILE A 91 9.02 0.00 -1.20
C ILE A 91 9.25 -1.40 -1.78
N GLY A 92 9.66 -2.34 -0.92
CA GLY A 92 9.93 -3.73 -1.30
C GLY A 92 11.26 -3.93 -2.04
N SER A 93 12.08 -2.88 -2.17
CA SER A 93 13.37 -2.97 -2.87
C SER A 93 14.37 -3.81 -2.06
N PRO A 94 15.03 -4.81 -2.66
CA PRO A 94 15.98 -5.65 -1.96
C PRO A 94 17.21 -4.84 -1.54
N GLY A 95 17.59 -4.95 -0.26
CA GLY A 95 18.78 -4.27 0.28
C GLY A 95 18.53 -2.88 0.86
N VAL A 96 17.28 -2.42 0.89
CA VAL A 96 16.89 -1.21 1.64
C VAL A 96 16.51 -1.62 3.06
N TYR A 97 17.18 -1.02 4.04
CA TYR A 97 16.89 -1.20 5.47
C TYR A 97 16.59 0.16 6.08
N PHE A 98 15.54 0.21 6.90
CA PHE A 98 15.16 1.43 7.63
C PHE A 98 15.41 1.18 9.11
N ASP A 99 16.39 1.90 9.66
CA ASP A 99 16.68 1.86 11.08
C ASP A 99 15.47 2.41 11.86
N SER A 100 15.13 1.75 12.97
CA SER A 100 14.19 2.33 13.92
C SER A 100 14.92 3.39 14.74
N LEU A 101 14.49 4.66 14.64
CA LEU A 101 15.04 5.82 15.37
C LEU A 101 14.88 5.75 16.91
N LYS A 102 14.64 4.57 17.50
CA LYS A 102 14.41 4.39 18.93
C LYS A 102 15.69 4.27 19.77
N ASP A 103 16.87 4.43 19.17
CA ASP A 103 18.15 4.18 19.85
C ASP A 103 19.02 5.46 20.08
N GLU A 104 18.46 6.67 19.99
CA GLU A 104 19.24 7.92 20.20
C GLU A 104 18.76 8.84 21.35
N ASP A 105 18.03 8.31 22.34
CA ASP A 105 17.76 9.03 23.61
C ASP A 105 17.97 8.12 24.84
N GLU A 106 19.18 7.57 24.99
CA GLU A 106 19.72 7.16 26.29
C GLU A 106 21.10 7.81 26.51
N VAL A 107 21.12 9.07 26.96
CA VAL A 107 22.20 9.67 27.78
C VAL A 107 21.73 10.90 28.55
#